data_AF-A0A959NUN8-F1
#
_entry.id   AF-A0A959NUN8-F1
#
_cell.length_a   1.000
_cell.length_b   1.000
_cell.length_c   1.000
_cell.angle_alpha   90.00
_cell.angle_beta   90.00
_cell.angle_gamma   90.00
#
_symmetry.space_group_name_H-M   'P 1'
#
loop_
_entity.id
_entity.type
_entity.pdbx_description
1 polymer ?
#
loop_
_entity_poly.entity_id
_entity_poly.type
_entity_poly.pdbx_seq_one_letter_code
_entity_poly.pdbx_strand_id
1 'polypeptide(L)'
;QWLGGMGMIVLSLAILPILGIGGMQLFVAEVPGPTKDKLHPRVRETAVRLWGIYAIFTLLETLLLLLGGMTFFDAICHSFTTMATGGFSTKQASIAYYQSPFIHYVIIVFMFIAGVNFTLHYHLLHGKFQNVKKNEEFKFYSFVIIFWAVVIAAILFFSGYGSAEASFRDSLFQVVSMITTTGFVTADYEQWGTFLLLIFFILLFSGGSAGSTGGGIKIVRHLLLFKNSFLELRRLIHPRAVIPVRYNNHSVPLEIISNILAFFLFYIFIFIVGSLVMSILGLDFMSAMGSVATSLGNVGPALGSVGPTDNFSHIPMLGKWFLSFLMLLGRLELFTILVIFSPAFWKT
;
A
#
# COMPACT_ATOMS: atom_id res chain seq x y z
N GLN A 1 -10.66 -1.51 -12.20
CA GLN A 1 -9.86 -1.15 -11.01
C GLN A 1 -10.68 -0.37 -9.99
N TRP A 2 -11.32 0.74 -10.36
CA TRP A 2 -12.18 1.56 -9.48
C TRP A 2 -13.17 0.79 -8.59
N LEU A 3 -13.99 -0.10 -9.18
CA LEU A 3 -14.92 -0.95 -8.41
C LEU A 3 -14.22 -1.88 -7.40
N GLY A 4 -13.04 -2.41 -7.76
CA GLY A 4 -12.24 -3.26 -6.88
C GLY A 4 -11.57 -2.47 -5.74
N GLY A 5 -11.19 -1.21 -5.98
CA GLY A 5 -10.72 -0.29 -4.94
C GLY A 5 -11.80 -0.05 -3.90
N MET A 6 -13.02 0.29 -4.34
CA MET A 6 -14.17 0.42 -3.45
C MET A 6 -14.48 -0.89 -2.70
N GLY A 7 -14.45 -2.02 -3.41
CA GLY A 7 -14.66 -3.35 -2.82
C GLY A 7 -13.73 -3.59 -1.63
N MET A 8 -12.44 -3.25 -1.76
CA MET A 8 -11.48 -3.40 -0.67
C MET A 8 -11.74 -2.48 0.51
N ILE A 9 -12.15 -1.22 0.28
CA ILE A 9 -12.51 -0.32 1.38
C ILE A 9 -13.66 -0.94 2.19
N VAL A 10 -14.71 -1.41 1.52
CA VAL A 10 -15.87 -2.03 2.19
C VAL A 10 -15.48 -3.33 2.90
N LEU A 11 -14.73 -4.22 2.22
CA LEU A 11 -14.28 -5.49 2.80
C LEU A 11 -13.41 -5.25 4.04
N SER A 12 -12.49 -4.29 3.96
CA SER A 12 -11.65 -3.94 5.10
C SER A 12 -12.49 -3.50 6.29
N LEU A 13 -13.50 -2.66 6.11
CA LEU A 13 -14.32 -2.18 7.23
C LEU A 13 -15.31 -3.21 7.78
N ALA A 14 -15.87 -4.06 6.91
CA ALA A 14 -16.92 -4.99 7.29
C ALA A 14 -16.36 -6.30 7.87
N ILE A 15 -15.25 -6.83 7.31
CA ILE A 15 -14.82 -8.21 7.56
C ILE A 15 -13.58 -8.27 8.45
N LEU A 16 -12.57 -7.43 8.22
CA LEU A 16 -11.29 -7.54 8.94
C LEU A 16 -11.39 -7.28 10.47
N PRO A 17 -12.29 -6.45 11.03
CA PRO A 17 -12.45 -6.34 12.47
C PRO A 17 -12.94 -7.64 13.13
N ILE A 18 -13.79 -8.40 12.42
CA ILE A 18 -14.37 -9.66 12.88
C ILE A 18 -13.30 -10.76 12.91
N LEU A 19 -12.39 -10.75 11.94
CA LEU A 19 -11.31 -11.72 11.86
C LEU A 19 -10.16 -11.45 12.86
N GLY A 20 -10.15 -10.31 13.55
CA GLY A 20 -9.08 -9.95 14.50
C GLY A 20 -7.70 -9.75 13.85
N ILE A 21 -7.64 -9.72 12.51
CA ILE A 21 -6.41 -9.58 11.73
C ILE A 21 -6.13 -8.08 11.53
N GLY A 22 -4.96 -7.61 11.96
CA GLY A 22 -4.45 -6.28 11.61
C GLY A 22 -4.72 -5.15 12.60
N GLY A 23 -5.04 -5.44 13.87
CA GLY A 23 -5.20 -4.38 14.90
C GLY A 23 -6.42 -3.49 14.72
N MET A 24 -7.26 -3.76 13.73
CA MET A 24 -8.42 -2.94 13.37
C MET A 24 -9.59 -3.00 14.35
N GLN A 25 -9.55 -3.94 15.30
CA GLN A 25 -10.41 -3.89 16.48
C GLN A 25 -10.23 -2.60 17.29
N LEU A 26 -9.02 -2.01 17.27
CA LEU A 26 -8.76 -0.70 17.89
C LEU A 26 -9.43 0.45 17.12
N PHE A 27 -9.51 0.36 15.79
CA PHE A 27 -10.19 1.36 14.95
C PHE A 27 -11.71 1.38 15.15
N VAL A 28 -12.33 0.22 15.43
CA VAL A 28 -13.75 0.15 15.79
C VAL A 28 -14.02 0.83 17.15
N ALA A 29 -13.03 0.87 18.05
CA ALA A 29 -13.13 1.54 19.34
C ALA A 29 -12.95 3.08 19.26
N GLU A 30 -12.36 3.62 18.19
CA GLU A 30 -12.14 5.06 17.98
C GLU A 30 -13.37 5.80 17.41
N VAL A 31 -14.42 5.09 16.97
CA VAL A 31 -15.67 5.70 16.51
C VAL A 31 -16.55 6.01 17.75
N PRO A 32 -16.86 7.29 18.04
CA PRO A 32 -17.64 7.63 19.23
C PRO A 32 -19.08 7.12 19.09
N GLY A 33 -19.52 6.27 20.00
CA GLY A 33 -20.92 5.85 20.13
C GLY A 33 -21.10 4.79 21.23
N PRO A 34 -22.23 4.79 21.96
CA PRO A 34 -22.47 3.86 23.05
C PRO A 34 -22.58 2.42 22.53
N THR A 35 -21.96 1.50 23.27
CA THR A 35 -22.03 0.06 23.09
C THR A 35 -23.45 -0.44 23.39
N LYS A 36 -24.11 -1.01 22.37
CA LYS A 36 -24.93 -2.24 22.38
C LYS A 36 -25.96 -2.24 21.23
N ASP A 37 -26.12 -3.44 20.65
CA ASP A 37 -27.26 -3.93 19.88
C ASP A 37 -27.62 -3.23 18.56
N LYS A 38 -27.00 -3.75 17.49
CA LYS A 38 -27.58 -4.18 16.20
C LYS A 38 -26.48 -4.13 15.13
N LEU A 39 -25.96 -5.31 14.77
CA LEU A 39 -24.79 -5.51 13.91
C LEU A 39 -24.99 -5.20 12.41
N HIS A 40 -26.15 -4.72 11.97
CA HIS A 40 -26.44 -4.60 10.52
C HIS A 40 -26.70 -3.19 9.93
N PRO A 41 -27.23 -2.16 10.64
CA PRO A 41 -27.54 -0.88 9.98
C PRO A 41 -26.31 -0.01 9.67
N ARG A 42 -25.26 -0.07 10.51
CA ARG A 42 -24.16 0.92 10.49
C ARG A 42 -23.08 0.66 9.44
N VAL A 43 -22.84 -0.60 9.05
CA VAL A 43 -21.84 -0.93 8.02
C VAL A 43 -22.27 -0.38 6.67
N ARG A 44 -23.56 -0.53 6.33
CA ARG A 44 -24.13 0.03 5.10
C ARG A 44 -24.03 1.56 5.08
N GLU A 45 -24.42 2.23 6.16
CA GLU A 45 -24.32 3.69 6.25
C GLU A 45 -22.87 4.19 6.15
N THR A 46 -21.94 3.51 6.81
CA THR A 46 -20.51 3.86 6.75
C THR A 46 -19.95 3.62 5.34
N ALA A 47 -20.29 2.50 4.70
CA ALA A 47 -19.90 2.21 3.33
C ALA A 47 -20.43 3.25 2.33
N VAL A 48 -21.68 3.70 2.47
CA VAL A 48 -22.26 4.76 1.61
C VAL A 48 -21.52 6.08 1.79
N ARG A 49 -21.19 6.47 3.03
CA ARG A 49 -20.42 7.71 3.29
C ARG A 49 -19.04 7.65 2.65
N LEU A 50 -18.33 6.53 2.80
CA LEU A 50 -17.00 6.37 2.21
C LEU A 50 -17.06 6.27 0.69
N TRP A 51 -18.12 5.68 0.12
CA TRP A 51 -18.37 5.72 -1.32
C TRP A 51 -18.48 7.16 -1.83
N GLY A 52 -19.20 8.02 -1.08
CA GLY A 52 -19.28 9.44 -1.38
C GLY A 52 -17.91 10.13 -1.37
N ILE A 53 -17.07 9.86 -0.37
CA ILE A 53 -15.69 10.40 -0.30
C ILE A 53 -14.86 9.94 -1.49
N TYR A 54 -14.93 8.64 -1.81
CA TYR A 54 -14.21 8.02 -2.93
C TYR A 54 -14.60 8.67 -4.27
N ALA A 55 -15.91 8.84 -4.51
CA ALA A 55 -16.43 9.47 -5.71
C ALA A 55 -16.06 10.97 -5.80
N ILE A 56 -16.11 11.71 -4.69
CA ILE A 56 -15.72 13.13 -4.63
C ILE A 56 -14.25 13.29 -4.99
N PHE A 57 -13.35 12.50 -4.39
CA PHE A 57 -11.92 12.59 -4.73
C PHE A 57 -11.66 12.20 -6.18
N THR A 58 -12.32 11.15 -6.68
CA THR A 58 -12.20 10.74 -8.10
C THR A 58 -12.62 11.87 -9.05
N LEU A 59 -13.73 12.56 -8.75
CA LEU A 59 -14.23 13.67 -9.55
C LEU A 59 -13.28 14.89 -9.48
N LEU A 60 -12.80 15.22 -8.28
CA LEU A 60 -11.84 16.31 -8.09
C LEU A 60 -10.53 16.06 -8.86
N GLU A 61 -10.00 14.84 -8.81
CA GLU A 61 -8.81 14.46 -9.57
C GLU A 61 -9.06 14.57 -11.07
N THR A 62 -10.20 14.07 -11.57
CA THR A 62 -10.59 14.20 -12.98
C THR A 62 -10.56 15.66 -13.43
N LEU A 63 -11.18 16.56 -12.66
CA LEU A 63 -11.23 17.99 -12.99
C LEU A 63 -9.83 18.62 -13.00
N LEU A 64 -8.97 18.28 -12.04
CA LEU A 64 -7.61 18.79 -12.00
C LEU A 64 -6.76 18.26 -13.17
N LEU A 65 -6.90 16.98 -13.53
CA LEU A 65 -6.21 16.40 -14.69
C LEU A 65 -6.66 17.01 -16.02
N LEU A 66 -7.95 17.32 -16.15
CA LEU A 66 -8.49 18.09 -17.29
C LEU A 66 -7.86 19.47 -17.40
N LEU A 67 -7.76 20.20 -16.28
CA LEU A 67 -7.08 21.50 -16.23
C LEU A 67 -5.58 21.38 -16.57
N GLY A 68 -4.97 20.24 -16.27
CA GLY A 68 -3.59 19.90 -16.64
C GLY A 68 -3.38 19.58 -18.12
N GLY A 69 -4.44 19.53 -18.93
CA GLY A 69 -4.39 19.29 -20.37
C GLY A 69 -4.61 17.84 -20.81
N MET A 70 -5.04 16.94 -19.90
CA MET A 70 -5.46 15.59 -20.31
C MET A 70 -6.79 15.63 -21.08
N THR A 71 -6.98 14.68 -22.00
CA THR A 71 -8.30 14.44 -22.59
C THR A 71 -9.28 13.98 -21.52
N PHE A 72 -10.58 14.25 -21.68
CA PHE A 72 -11.59 13.83 -20.70
C PHE A 72 -11.59 12.32 -20.42
N PHE A 73 -11.42 11.51 -21.46
CA PHE A 73 -11.33 10.08 -21.33
C PHE A 73 -10.09 9.66 -20.52
N ASP A 74 -8.91 10.21 -20.87
CA ASP A 74 -7.68 9.91 -20.16
C ASP A 74 -7.74 10.38 -18.70
N ALA A 75 -8.29 11.56 -18.42
CA ALA A 75 -8.42 12.12 -17.08
C ALA A 75 -9.30 11.25 -16.17
N ILE A 76 -10.48 10.82 -16.66
CA ILE A 76 -11.36 9.92 -15.91
C ILE A 76 -10.67 8.57 -15.68
N CYS A 77 -10.10 7.97 -16.73
CA CYS A 77 -9.44 6.68 -16.60
C CYS A 77 -8.30 6.71 -15.59
N HIS A 78 -7.46 7.75 -15.60
CA HIS A 78 -6.37 7.88 -14.61
C HIS A 78 -6.91 8.13 -13.20
N SER A 79 -7.91 8.99 -13.01
CA SER A 79 -8.50 9.18 -11.66
C SER A 79 -9.10 7.88 -11.09
N PHE A 80 -9.71 7.06 -11.94
CA PHE A 80 -10.27 5.76 -11.56
C PHE A 80 -9.19 4.80 -11.06
N THR A 81 -7.98 4.88 -11.62
CA THR A 81 -6.88 3.97 -11.30
C THR A 81 -5.99 4.53 -10.19
N THR A 82 -5.82 5.85 -10.08
CA THR A 82 -5.17 6.52 -8.94
C THR A 82 -5.92 6.26 -7.64
N MET A 83 -7.23 6.57 -7.60
CA MET A 83 -8.01 6.40 -6.37
C MET A 83 -8.13 4.92 -5.97
N ALA A 84 -8.10 4.00 -6.93
CA ALA A 84 -8.10 2.57 -6.65
C ALA A 84 -6.73 2.00 -6.26
N THR A 85 -5.67 2.81 -6.30
CA THR A 85 -4.26 2.39 -6.21
C THR A 85 -4.00 1.18 -7.11
N GLY A 86 -4.30 1.32 -8.40
CA GLY A 86 -4.24 0.23 -9.38
C GLY A 86 -3.27 0.43 -10.55
N GLY A 87 -2.89 1.66 -10.87
CA GLY A 87 -1.76 1.92 -11.78
C GLY A 87 -1.98 1.69 -13.27
N PHE A 88 -3.17 1.26 -13.70
CA PHE A 88 -3.41 1.13 -15.14
C PHE A 88 -3.50 2.52 -15.79
N SER A 89 -2.95 2.59 -16.99
CA SER A 89 -2.92 3.80 -17.81
C SER A 89 -3.49 3.49 -19.20
N THR A 90 -4.07 4.50 -19.82
CA THR A 90 -4.46 4.46 -21.24
C THR A 90 -3.26 4.60 -22.18
N LYS A 91 -2.08 4.93 -21.65
CA LYS A 91 -0.84 5.13 -22.40
C LYS A 91 0.17 4.06 -22.00
N GLN A 92 0.93 3.55 -22.98
CA GLN A 92 1.94 2.52 -22.74
C GLN A 92 3.05 2.99 -21.79
N ALA A 93 3.44 4.26 -21.90
CA ALA A 93 4.43 4.89 -21.03
C ALA A 93 3.85 5.36 -19.69
N SER A 94 2.66 4.90 -19.30
CA SER A 94 1.99 5.33 -18.07
C SER A 94 1.88 6.87 -17.98
N ILE A 95 2.17 7.45 -16.82
CA ILE A 95 2.17 8.90 -16.59
C ILE A 95 3.38 9.60 -17.25
N ALA A 96 4.45 8.87 -17.58
CA ALA A 96 5.59 9.40 -18.32
C ALA A 96 5.21 9.93 -19.71
N TYR A 97 4.06 9.53 -20.28
CA TYR A 97 3.53 10.14 -21.50
C TYR A 97 3.22 11.63 -21.33
N TYR A 98 2.75 12.04 -20.15
CA TYR A 98 2.38 13.41 -19.85
C TYR A 98 3.57 14.15 -19.23
N GLN A 99 4.33 14.86 -20.05
CA GLN A 99 5.51 15.64 -19.64
C GLN A 99 5.12 16.99 -18.98
N SER A 100 4.13 16.96 -18.09
CA SER A 100 3.63 18.14 -17.37
C SER A 100 3.88 17.97 -15.87
N PRO A 101 4.73 18.83 -15.26
CA PRO A 101 4.97 18.80 -13.81
C PRO A 101 3.68 18.90 -13.00
N PHE A 102 2.72 19.69 -13.48
CA PHE A 102 1.43 19.87 -12.84
C PHE A 102 0.65 18.55 -12.73
N ILE A 103 0.59 17.77 -13.82
CA ILE A 103 -0.07 16.45 -13.83
C ILE A 103 0.60 15.51 -12.81
N HIS A 104 1.94 15.47 -12.80
CA HIS A 104 2.69 14.61 -11.89
C HIS A 104 2.38 14.94 -10.43
N TYR A 105 2.38 16.23 -10.07
CA TYR A 105 2.06 16.67 -8.71
C TYR A 105 0.60 16.39 -8.31
N VAL A 106 -0.35 16.58 -9.22
CA VAL A 106 -1.76 16.21 -8.98
C VAL A 106 -1.84 14.71 -8.64
N ILE A 107 -1.27 13.84 -9.48
CA ILE A 107 -1.32 12.39 -9.26
C ILE A 107 -0.58 12.00 -7.98
N ILE A 108 0.57 12.60 -7.67
CA ILE A 108 1.28 12.39 -6.38
C ILE A 108 0.36 12.64 -5.19
N VAL A 109 -0.34 13.77 -5.18
CA VAL A 109 -1.23 14.15 -4.08
C VAL A 109 -2.38 13.16 -3.96
N PHE A 110 -3.01 12.76 -5.07
CA PHE A 110 -4.13 11.83 -5.04
C PHE A 110 -3.71 10.39 -4.73
N MET A 111 -2.53 9.94 -5.17
CA MET A 111 -1.95 8.66 -4.74
C MET A 111 -1.73 8.65 -3.22
N PHE A 112 -1.15 9.73 -2.67
CA PHE A 112 -0.96 9.87 -1.22
C PHE A 112 -2.29 9.82 -0.48
N ILE A 113 -3.30 10.57 -0.93
CA ILE A 113 -4.67 10.56 -0.36
C ILE A 113 -5.27 9.16 -0.41
N ALA A 114 -5.21 8.48 -1.56
CA ALA A 114 -5.75 7.12 -1.74
C ALA A 114 -5.04 6.08 -0.86
N GLY A 115 -3.74 6.29 -0.57
CA GLY A 115 -2.95 5.44 0.31
C GLY A 115 -3.22 5.63 1.80
N VAL A 116 -3.83 6.74 2.21
CA VAL A 116 -4.20 7.05 3.60
C VAL A 116 -5.51 6.36 3.98
N ASN A 117 -5.69 6.06 5.28
CA ASN A 117 -6.90 5.44 5.79
C ASN A 117 -8.15 6.29 5.49
N PHE A 118 -9.16 5.71 4.83
CA PHE A 118 -10.40 6.41 4.47
C PHE A 118 -11.21 6.92 5.67
N THR A 119 -11.05 6.31 6.85
CA THR A 119 -11.68 6.81 8.09
C THR A 119 -11.11 8.17 8.53
N LEU A 120 -9.83 8.44 8.26
CA LEU A 120 -9.21 9.74 8.56
C LEU A 120 -9.74 10.85 7.65
N HIS A 121 -10.01 10.54 6.37
CA HIS A 121 -10.66 11.47 5.45
C HIS A 121 -12.07 11.85 5.92
N TYR A 122 -12.83 10.86 6.40
CA TYR A 122 -14.13 11.13 7.01
C TYR A 122 -14.03 12.06 8.22
N HIS A 123 -13.05 11.83 9.11
CA HIS A 123 -12.80 12.73 10.25
C HIS A 123 -12.41 14.15 9.82
N LEU A 124 -11.61 14.28 8.76
CA LEU A 124 -11.20 15.58 8.21
C LEU A 124 -12.41 16.37 7.70
N LEU A 125 -13.30 15.72 6.95
CA LEU A 125 -14.53 16.35 6.41
C LEU A 125 -15.53 16.77 7.50
N HIS A 126 -15.45 16.18 8.70
CA HIS A 126 -16.29 16.54 9.85
C HIS A 126 -15.58 17.46 10.85
N GLY A 127 -14.47 18.10 10.44
CA GLY A 127 -13.77 19.11 11.24
C GLY A 127 -12.92 18.56 12.39
N LYS A 128 -12.70 17.24 12.49
CA LYS A 128 -11.92 16.59 13.56
C LYS A 128 -10.42 16.54 13.24
N PHE A 129 -9.83 17.68 12.89
CA PHE A 129 -8.42 17.78 12.46
C PHE A 129 -7.41 17.27 13.50
N GLN A 130 -7.74 17.35 14.79
CA GLN A 130 -6.85 16.86 15.85
C GLN A 130 -6.64 15.35 15.79
N ASN A 131 -7.65 14.57 15.36
CA ASN A 131 -7.54 13.11 15.29
C ASN A 131 -6.56 12.71 14.18
N VAL A 132 -6.61 13.39 13.02
CA VAL A 132 -5.67 13.16 11.91
C VAL A 132 -4.24 13.53 12.31
N LYS A 133 -4.06 14.70 12.95
CA LYS A 133 -2.72 15.15 13.40
C LYS A 133 -2.14 14.31 14.53
N LYS A 134 -2.96 13.63 15.35
CA LYS A 134 -2.46 12.78 16.45
C LYS A 134 -2.18 11.36 16.01
N ASN A 135 -2.85 10.87 14.96
CA ASN A 135 -2.73 9.52 14.45
C ASN A 135 -1.28 9.14 14.13
N GLU A 136 -0.80 8.08 14.77
CA GLU A 136 0.59 7.63 14.66
C GLU A 136 0.89 6.99 13.29
N GLU A 137 -0.08 6.29 12.72
CA GLU A 137 0.07 5.65 11.41
C GLU A 137 0.22 6.68 10.29
N PHE A 138 -0.62 7.72 10.27
CA PHE A 138 -0.53 8.80 9.30
C PHE A 138 0.80 9.55 9.38
N LYS A 139 1.29 9.80 10.60
CA LYS A 139 2.62 10.40 10.82
C LYS A 139 3.73 9.53 10.29
N PHE A 140 3.71 8.24 10.63
CA PHE A 140 4.74 7.29 10.20
C PHE A 140 4.72 7.10 8.68
N TYR A 141 3.55 6.95 8.08
CA TYR A 141 3.35 6.89 6.63
C TYR A 141 3.91 8.12 5.91
N SER A 142 3.54 9.32 6.37
CA SER A 142 4.04 10.58 5.81
C SER A 142 5.55 10.71 5.98
N PHE A 143 6.08 10.32 7.15
CA PHE A 143 7.51 10.34 7.43
C PHE A 143 8.28 9.42 6.48
N VAL A 144 7.84 8.17 6.30
CA VAL A 144 8.52 7.20 5.43
C VAL A 144 8.55 7.68 3.97
N ILE A 145 7.44 8.24 3.47
CA ILE A 145 7.38 8.81 2.11
C ILE A 145 8.35 9.99 1.96
N ILE A 146 8.27 10.97 2.85
CA ILE A 146 9.11 12.18 2.76
C ILE A 146 10.59 11.82 2.94
N PHE A 147 10.91 10.92 3.87
CA PHE A 147 12.27 10.47 4.13
C PHE A 147 12.89 9.85 2.86
N TRP A 148 12.23 8.86 2.26
CA TRP A 148 12.75 8.22 1.05
C TRP A 148 12.75 9.17 -0.15
N ALA A 149 11.73 10.00 -0.31
CA ALA A 149 11.69 10.98 -1.39
C ALA A 149 12.87 11.96 -1.31
N VAL A 150 13.21 12.45 -0.12
CA VAL A 150 14.36 13.37 0.08
C VAL A 150 15.69 12.65 -0.12
N VAL A 151 15.86 11.43 0.43
CA VAL A 151 17.09 10.65 0.28
C VAL A 151 17.37 10.35 -1.19
N ILE A 152 16.37 9.86 -1.92
CA ILE A 152 16.51 9.52 -3.35
C ILE A 152 16.71 10.79 -4.18
N ALA A 153 15.97 11.86 -3.91
CA ALA A 153 16.12 13.13 -4.63
C ALA A 153 17.53 13.73 -4.45
N ALA A 154 18.10 13.64 -3.24
CA ALA A 154 19.46 14.09 -2.98
C ALA A 154 20.48 13.28 -3.80
N ILE A 155 20.35 11.94 -3.81
CA ILE A 155 21.24 11.06 -4.58
C ILE A 155 21.14 11.38 -6.07
N LEU A 156 19.93 11.53 -6.61
CA LEU A 156 19.72 11.88 -8.02
C LEU A 156 20.33 13.23 -8.37
N PHE A 157 20.14 14.24 -7.52
CA PHE A 157 20.72 15.57 -7.73
C PHE A 157 22.26 15.53 -7.75
N PHE A 158 22.89 14.85 -6.79
CA PHE A 158 24.36 14.73 -6.75
C PHE A 158 24.93 13.83 -7.85
N SER A 159 24.13 12.93 -8.41
CA SER A 159 24.52 12.09 -9.56
C SER A 159 24.45 12.81 -10.91
N GLY A 160 23.90 14.03 -10.96
CA GLY A 160 23.75 14.79 -12.20
C GLY A 160 22.55 14.40 -13.06
N TYR A 161 21.55 13.71 -12.50
CA TYR A 161 20.34 13.26 -13.21
C TYR A 161 19.56 14.42 -13.88
N GLY A 162 19.45 15.56 -13.20
CA GLY A 162 18.71 16.71 -13.69
C GLY A 162 18.66 17.86 -12.69
N SER A 163 17.75 18.80 -12.94
CA SER A 163 17.53 19.92 -12.01
C SER A 163 17.05 19.42 -10.65
N ALA A 164 17.25 20.22 -9.60
CA ALA A 164 16.79 19.87 -8.25
C ALA A 164 15.27 19.61 -8.19
N GLU A 165 14.48 20.36 -8.97
CA GLU A 165 13.03 20.16 -9.05
C GLU A 165 12.67 18.84 -9.73
N ALA A 166 13.30 18.51 -10.85
CA ALA A 166 13.03 17.27 -11.57
C ALA A 166 13.42 16.04 -10.74
N SER A 167 14.60 16.06 -10.12
CA SER A 167 15.07 15.00 -9.21
C SER A 167 14.13 14.81 -8.02
N PHE A 168 13.60 15.90 -7.46
CA PHE A 168 12.62 15.84 -6.38
C PHE A 168 11.27 15.28 -6.83
N ARG A 169 10.77 15.75 -7.97
CA ARG A 169 9.47 15.32 -8.53
C ARG A 169 9.47 13.84 -8.88
N ASP A 170 10.48 13.38 -9.62
CA ASP A 170 10.56 11.97 -10.05
C ASP A 170 10.77 11.04 -8.86
N SER A 171 11.64 11.43 -7.92
CA SER A 171 11.82 10.69 -6.65
C SER A 171 10.51 10.59 -5.87
N LEU A 172 9.83 11.72 -5.64
CA LEU A 172 8.58 11.75 -4.90
C LEU A 172 7.49 10.92 -5.61
N PHE A 173 7.40 11.02 -6.93
CA PHE A 173 6.44 10.25 -7.73
C PHE A 173 6.62 8.75 -7.53
N GLN A 174 7.84 8.26 -7.72
CA GLN A 174 8.12 6.83 -7.65
C GLN A 174 7.99 6.29 -6.23
N VAL A 175 8.45 7.04 -5.22
CA VAL A 175 8.31 6.66 -3.80
C VAL A 175 6.84 6.56 -3.40
N VAL A 176 6.02 7.57 -3.75
CA VAL A 176 4.58 7.55 -3.44
C VAL A 176 3.89 6.44 -4.22
N SER A 177 4.18 6.25 -5.51
CA SER A 177 3.62 5.20 -6.35
C SER A 177 3.87 3.80 -5.77
N MET A 178 5.10 3.53 -5.33
CA MET A 178 5.51 2.23 -4.78
C MET A 178 4.90 1.99 -3.40
N ILE A 179 5.00 2.95 -2.48
CA ILE A 179 4.47 2.80 -1.11
C ILE A 179 2.93 2.71 -1.11
N THR A 180 2.25 3.49 -1.96
CA THR A 180 0.79 3.42 -2.10
C THR A 180 0.34 2.17 -2.87
N THR A 181 1.27 1.39 -3.42
CA THR A 181 1.02 0.26 -4.32
C THR A 181 0.21 0.65 -5.55
N THR A 182 0.34 1.90 -6.00
CA THR A 182 -0.37 2.37 -7.20
C THR A 182 0.31 1.85 -8.44
N GLY A 183 1.63 1.94 -8.55
CA GLY A 183 2.36 1.38 -9.69
C GLY A 183 2.34 2.23 -10.96
N PHE A 184 2.07 3.53 -10.86
CA PHE A 184 2.37 4.45 -11.95
C PHE A 184 3.88 4.68 -12.08
N VAL A 185 4.29 4.99 -13.31
CA VAL A 185 5.69 5.23 -13.65
C VAL A 185 5.80 6.56 -14.40
N THR A 186 6.75 7.40 -13.97
CA THR A 186 7.19 8.61 -14.70
C THR A 186 8.62 8.51 -15.21
N ALA A 187 9.44 7.69 -14.56
CA ALA A 187 10.86 7.53 -14.82
C ALA A 187 11.30 6.09 -14.56
N ASP A 188 12.35 5.66 -15.23
CA ASP A 188 12.92 4.33 -15.06
C ASP A 188 13.93 4.32 -13.90
N TYR A 189 13.48 3.87 -12.73
CA TYR A 189 14.31 3.82 -11.52
C TYR A 189 15.39 2.74 -11.55
N GLU A 190 15.39 1.81 -12.52
CA GLU A 190 16.46 0.82 -12.67
C GLU A 190 17.76 1.47 -13.16
N GLN A 191 17.63 2.59 -13.87
CA GLN A 191 18.77 3.35 -14.39
C GLN A 191 19.43 4.25 -13.32
N TRP A 192 18.81 4.39 -12.15
CA TRP A 192 19.30 5.25 -11.07
C TRP A 192 20.39 4.61 -10.19
N GLY A 193 20.86 3.43 -10.58
CA GLY A 193 21.96 2.71 -9.94
C GLY A 193 21.50 1.70 -8.88
N THR A 194 22.38 0.73 -8.60
CA THR A 194 22.07 -0.45 -7.78
C THR A 194 21.60 -0.11 -6.37
N PHE A 195 22.14 0.96 -5.77
CA PHE A 195 21.73 1.38 -4.43
C PHE A 195 20.26 1.84 -4.38
N LEU A 196 19.84 2.66 -5.35
CA LEU A 196 18.45 3.13 -5.45
C LEU A 196 17.51 1.97 -5.82
N LEU A 197 17.96 1.06 -6.68
CA LEU A 197 17.24 -0.17 -7.01
C LEU A 197 16.93 -1.02 -5.76
N LEU A 198 17.91 -1.21 -4.86
CA LEU A 198 17.69 -1.92 -3.60
C LEU A 198 16.70 -1.22 -2.68
N ILE A 199 16.69 0.12 -2.66
CA ILE A 199 15.68 0.88 -1.91
C ILE A 199 14.29 0.60 -2.48
N PHE A 200 14.10 0.71 -3.80
CA PHE A 200 12.82 0.41 -4.44
C PHE A 200 12.37 -1.04 -4.22
N PHE A 201 13.32 -1.98 -4.21
CA PHE A 201 13.03 -3.37 -3.85
C PHE A 201 12.46 -3.50 -2.43
N ILE A 202 13.03 -2.80 -1.44
CA ILE A 202 12.51 -2.79 -0.07
C ILE A 202 11.13 -2.13 -0.02
N LEU A 203 10.90 -1.06 -0.79
CA LEU A 203 9.62 -0.36 -0.85
C LEU A 203 8.49 -1.23 -1.41
N LEU A 204 8.77 -2.23 -2.25
CA LEU A 204 7.74 -3.19 -2.73
C LEU A 204 7.06 -3.98 -1.60
N PHE A 205 7.74 -4.15 -0.46
CA PHE A 205 7.17 -4.82 0.71
C PHE A 205 6.35 -3.87 1.58
N SER A 206 6.45 -2.57 1.35
CA SER A 206 5.65 -1.56 2.01
C SER A 206 4.29 -1.40 1.32
N GLY A 207 3.28 -1.03 2.09
CA GLY A 207 1.95 -0.75 1.57
C GLY A 207 1.33 0.47 2.23
N GLY A 208 0.20 0.91 1.68
CA GLY A 208 -0.58 2.01 2.24
C GLY A 208 -1.06 1.75 3.68
N SER A 209 -1.79 2.71 4.21
CA SER A 209 -2.42 2.58 5.52
C SER A 209 -3.45 1.45 5.60
N ALA A 210 -3.71 0.94 6.80
CA ALA A 210 -4.86 0.10 7.05
C ALA A 210 -6.15 0.87 6.71
N GLY A 211 -7.12 0.22 6.06
CA GLY A 211 -8.35 0.89 5.60
C GLY A 211 -8.18 1.81 4.39
N SER A 212 -7.05 1.71 3.67
CA SER A 212 -6.86 2.30 2.34
C SER A 212 -7.02 1.27 1.22
N THR A 213 -7.02 1.72 -0.04
CA THR A 213 -7.14 0.83 -1.21
C THR A 213 -5.86 0.07 -1.56
N GLY A 214 -4.74 0.43 -0.92
CA GLY A 214 -3.42 -0.16 -1.21
C GLY A 214 -3.34 -1.65 -0.89
N GLY A 215 -2.34 -2.33 -1.42
CA GLY A 215 -1.96 -3.70 -1.09
C GLY A 215 -0.79 -3.75 -0.10
N GLY A 216 0.01 -4.82 -0.22
CA GLY A 216 1.27 -5.01 0.50
C GLY A 216 1.14 -5.17 2.01
N ILE A 217 2.29 -5.22 2.67
CA ILE A 217 2.33 -5.22 4.13
C ILE A 217 2.02 -3.79 4.60
N LYS A 218 0.83 -3.61 5.17
CA LYS A 218 0.35 -2.30 5.62
C LYS A 218 1.35 -1.57 6.51
N ILE A 219 1.42 -0.25 6.37
CA ILE A 219 2.39 0.57 7.10
C ILE A 219 2.23 0.47 8.63
N VAL A 220 1.00 0.23 9.13
CA VAL A 220 0.75 -0.02 10.55
C VAL A 220 1.48 -1.26 11.08
N ARG A 221 1.62 -2.32 10.27
CA ARG A 221 2.33 -3.54 10.68
C ARG A 221 3.81 -3.27 10.84
N HIS A 222 4.41 -2.53 9.90
CA HIS A 222 5.78 -2.06 10.03
C HIS A 222 5.98 -1.24 11.30
N LEU A 223 5.11 -0.25 11.55
CA LEU A 223 5.18 0.59 12.76
C LEU A 223 5.13 -0.25 14.04
N LEU A 224 4.20 -1.19 14.13
CA LEU A 224 4.05 -2.06 15.31
C LEU A 224 5.23 -3.02 15.48
N LEU A 225 5.75 -3.58 14.39
CA LEU A 225 6.94 -4.43 14.41
C LEU A 225 8.17 -3.66 14.89
N PHE A 226 8.43 -2.47 14.35
CA PHE A 226 9.54 -1.63 14.82
C PHE A 226 9.40 -1.28 16.30
N LYS A 227 8.22 -0.84 16.74
CA LYS A 227 7.95 -0.56 18.16
C LYS A 227 8.17 -1.79 19.03
N ASN A 228 7.66 -2.95 18.62
CA ASN A 228 7.84 -4.19 19.37
C ASN A 228 9.32 -4.57 19.48
N SER A 229 10.08 -4.52 18.38
CA SER A 229 11.51 -4.82 18.37
C SER A 229 12.32 -3.90 19.30
N PHE A 230 12.07 -2.60 19.29
CA PHE A 230 12.72 -1.67 20.22
C PHE A 230 12.32 -1.92 21.69
N LEU A 231 11.08 -2.34 21.93
CA LEU A 231 10.61 -2.66 23.27
C LEU A 231 11.16 -3.99 23.78
N GLU A 232 11.35 -4.99 22.92
CA GLU A 232 12.03 -6.24 23.28
C GLU A 232 13.47 -5.99 23.74
N LEU A 233 14.21 -5.11 23.04
CA LEU A 233 15.53 -4.69 23.50
C LEU A 233 15.50 -4.08 24.91
N ARG A 234 14.46 -3.31 25.24
CA ARG A 234 14.27 -2.76 26.60
C ARG A 234 13.87 -3.82 27.63
N ARG A 235 13.06 -4.81 27.25
CA ARG A 235 12.68 -5.93 28.13
C ARG A 235 13.88 -6.79 28.49
N LEU A 236 14.83 -6.97 27.56
CA LEU A 236 16.10 -7.65 27.85
C LEU A 236 16.93 -6.92 28.92
N ILE A 237 16.92 -5.58 28.91
CA ILE A 237 17.61 -4.76 29.92
C ILE A 237 16.85 -4.74 31.25
N HIS A 238 15.51 -4.79 31.21
CA HIS A 238 14.65 -4.75 32.39
C HIS A 238 13.66 -5.94 32.43
N PRO A 239 14.09 -7.15 32.85
CA PRO A 239 13.29 -8.38 32.75
C PRO A 239 11.99 -8.37 33.56
N ARG A 240 11.88 -7.51 34.58
CA ARG A 240 10.68 -7.36 35.43
C ARG A 240 9.73 -6.26 34.95
N ALA A 241 10.10 -5.48 33.94
CA ALA A 241 9.29 -4.38 33.45
C ALA A 241 8.21 -4.88 32.49
N VAL A 242 6.94 -4.62 32.82
CA VAL A 242 5.81 -4.85 31.90
C VAL A 242 5.68 -3.62 31.01
N ILE A 243 6.29 -3.67 29.82
CA ILE A 243 6.30 -2.55 28.87
C ILE A 243 5.39 -2.92 27.68
N PRO A 244 4.12 -2.48 27.63
CA PRO A 244 3.23 -2.78 26.53
C PRO A 244 3.58 -1.98 25.27
N VAL A 245 3.38 -2.58 24.10
CA VAL A 245 3.39 -1.87 22.82
C VAL A 245 2.16 -0.96 22.78
N ARG A 246 2.34 0.32 22.43
CA ARG A 246 1.25 1.29 22.32
C ARG A 246 1.04 1.77 20.88
N TYR A 247 -0.21 1.90 20.48
CA TYR A 247 -0.67 2.46 19.21
C TYR A 247 -1.78 3.48 19.48
N ASN A 248 -1.64 4.71 18.98
CA ASN A 248 -2.56 5.83 19.25
C ASN A 248 -2.91 6.00 20.74
N ASN A 249 -1.91 5.93 21.64
CA ASN A 249 -2.08 5.94 23.10
C ASN A 249 -2.84 4.74 23.73
N HIS A 250 -3.24 3.75 22.95
CA HIS A 250 -3.86 2.52 23.44
C HIS A 250 -2.85 1.37 23.50
N SER A 251 -2.98 0.49 24.50
CA SER A 251 -2.14 -0.71 24.61
C SER A 251 -2.59 -1.75 23.57
N VAL A 252 -1.65 -2.29 22.81
CA VAL A 252 -1.90 -3.35 21.84
C VAL A 252 -1.75 -4.71 22.54
N PRO A 253 -2.77 -5.59 22.51
CA PRO A 253 -2.67 -6.94 23.02
C PRO A 253 -1.53 -7.75 22.37
N LEU A 254 -0.88 -8.61 23.15
CA LEU A 254 0.24 -9.44 22.68
C LEU A 254 -0.18 -10.39 21.54
N GLU A 255 -1.42 -10.86 21.54
CA GLU A 255 -2.01 -11.69 20.48
C GLU A 255 -1.94 -10.98 19.11
N ILE A 256 -2.23 -9.68 19.07
CA ILE A 256 -2.18 -8.90 17.83
C ILE A 256 -0.73 -8.80 17.33
N ILE A 257 0.23 -8.59 18.24
CA ILE A 257 1.66 -8.54 17.89
C ILE A 257 2.13 -9.90 17.36
N SER A 258 1.74 -11.00 18.00
CA SER A 258 2.04 -12.36 17.55
C SER A 258 1.46 -12.64 16.15
N ASN A 259 0.21 -12.23 15.91
CA ASN A 259 -0.43 -12.36 14.60
C ASN A 259 0.29 -11.55 13.52
N ILE A 260 0.80 -10.35 13.84
CA ILE A 260 1.57 -9.52 12.90
C ILE A 260 2.93 -10.17 12.59
N LEU A 261 3.61 -10.74 13.59
CA LEU A 261 4.86 -11.48 13.37
C LEU A 261 4.64 -12.72 12.49
N ALA A 262 3.61 -13.50 12.78
CA ALA A 262 3.24 -14.66 11.96
C ALA A 262 2.91 -14.22 10.53
N PHE A 263 2.16 -13.13 10.34
CA PHE A 263 1.87 -12.57 9.02
C PHE A 263 3.15 -12.27 8.25
N PHE A 264 4.10 -11.58 8.88
CA PHE A 264 5.37 -11.20 8.26
C PHE A 264 6.20 -12.42 7.87
N LEU A 265 6.26 -13.45 8.73
CA LEU A 265 6.94 -14.70 8.43
C LEU A 265 6.31 -15.44 7.25
N PHE A 266 4.97 -15.56 7.22
CA PHE A 266 4.28 -16.18 6.09
C PHE A 266 4.45 -15.38 4.79
N TYR A 267 4.43 -14.06 4.86
CA TYR A 267 4.66 -13.19 3.71
C TYR A 267 6.03 -13.45 3.09
N ILE A 268 7.09 -13.45 3.90
CA ILE A 268 8.47 -13.72 3.46
C ILE A 268 8.60 -15.16 2.96
N PHE A 269 7.99 -16.12 3.65
CA PHE A 269 8.03 -17.53 3.22
C PHE A 269 7.42 -17.71 1.83
N ILE A 270 6.21 -17.17 1.60
CA ILE A 270 5.54 -17.22 0.30
C ILE A 270 6.36 -16.49 -0.76
N PHE A 271 6.96 -15.35 -0.41
CA PHE A 271 7.86 -14.61 -1.30
C PHE A 271 9.08 -15.45 -1.72
N ILE A 272 9.76 -16.11 -0.78
CA ILE A 272 10.94 -16.95 -1.07
C ILE A 272 10.54 -18.14 -1.94
N VAL A 273 9.51 -18.89 -1.52
CA VAL A 273 9.02 -20.06 -2.28
C VAL A 273 8.54 -19.65 -3.67
N GLY A 274 7.81 -18.54 -3.77
CA GLY A 274 7.35 -18.01 -5.05
C GLY A 274 8.48 -17.60 -5.96
N SER A 275 9.54 -16.98 -5.42
CA SER A 275 10.72 -16.59 -6.20
C SER A 275 11.45 -17.82 -6.75
N LEU A 276 11.55 -18.90 -5.96
CA LEU A 276 12.09 -20.17 -6.43
C LEU A 276 11.25 -20.79 -7.54
N VAL A 277 9.92 -20.76 -7.42
CA VAL A 277 9.00 -21.24 -8.47
C VAL A 277 9.20 -20.46 -9.77
N MET A 278 9.26 -19.13 -9.71
CA MET A 278 9.49 -18.31 -10.90
C MET A 278 10.88 -18.54 -11.51
N SER A 279 11.89 -18.81 -10.69
CA SER A 279 13.23 -19.17 -11.18
C SER A 279 13.25 -20.52 -11.89
N ILE A 280 12.54 -21.54 -11.38
CA ILE A 280 12.37 -22.84 -12.06
C ILE A 280 11.71 -22.66 -13.44
N LEU A 281 10.80 -21.69 -13.57
CA LEU A 281 10.15 -21.35 -14.83
C LEU A 281 11.05 -20.54 -15.80
N GLY A 282 12.31 -20.29 -15.43
CA GLY A 282 13.32 -19.70 -16.32
C GLY A 282 13.51 -18.19 -16.19
N LEU A 283 12.91 -17.53 -15.19
CA LEU A 283 13.21 -16.12 -14.91
C LEU A 283 14.56 -15.98 -14.20
N ASP A 284 15.31 -14.93 -14.55
CA ASP A 284 16.52 -14.55 -13.83
C ASP A 284 16.21 -14.10 -12.40
N PHE A 285 17.23 -14.05 -11.54
CA PHE A 285 17.09 -13.76 -10.12
C PHE A 285 16.33 -12.45 -9.83
N MET A 286 16.64 -11.38 -10.56
CA MET A 286 16.00 -10.07 -10.35
C MET A 286 14.54 -10.10 -10.78
N SER A 287 14.25 -10.66 -11.95
CA SER A 287 12.88 -10.79 -12.45
C SER A 287 12.02 -11.73 -11.61
N ALA A 288 12.59 -12.83 -11.11
CA ALA A 288 11.88 -13.78 -10.26
C ALA A 288 11.47 -13.15 -8.92
N MET A 289 12.40 -12.49 -8.24
CA MET A 289 12.11 -11.78 -6.99
C MET A 289 11.19 -10.57 -7.22
N GLY A 290 11.46 -9.77 -8.26
CA GLY A 290 10.65 -8.61 -8.61
C GLY A 290 9.20 -8.99 -8.90
N SER A 291 8.97 -9.97 -9.79
CA SER A 291 7.62 -10.41 -10.20
C SER A 291 6.80 -10.94 -9.02
N VAL A 292 7.42 -11.66 -8.09
CA VAL A 292 6.75 -12.21 -6.90
C VAL A 292 6.47 -11.12 -5.88
N ALA A 293 7.44 -10.24 -5.60
CA ALA A 293 7.28 -9.13 -4.66
C ALA A 293 6.15 -8.19 -5.10
N THR A 294 6.13 -7.78 -6.38
CA THR A 294 5.09 -6.89 -6.90
C THR A 294 3.72 -7.56 -6.95
N SER A 295 3.66 -8.86 -7.27
CA SER A 295 2.39 -9.59 -7.34
C SER A 295 1.80 -9.77 -5.95
N LEU A 296 2.62 -10.14 -4.95
CA LEU A 296 2.16 -10.29 -3.57
C LEU A 296 1.79 -8.94 -2.91
N GLY A 297 2.48 -7.87 -3.31
CA GLY A 297 2.19 -6.51 -2.85
C GLY A 297 1.07 -5.82 -3.62
N ASN A 298 0.65 -6.38 -4.76
CA ASN A 298 -0.26 -5.78 -5.74
C ASN A 298 0.21 -4.38 -6.20
N VAL A 299 1.51 -4.21 -6.44
CA VAL A 299 2.11 -2.91 -6.80
C VAL A 299 2.02 -2.63 -8.30
N GLY A 300 2.34 -3.61 -9.15
CA GLY A 300 2.37 -3.47 -10.61
C GLY A 300 3.80 -3.53 -11.16
N PRO A 301 4.52 -2.40 -11.29
CA PRO A 301 5.93 -2.39 -11.68
C PRO A 301 6.81 -3.20 -10.72
N ALA A 302 7.92 -3.73 -11.23
CA ALA A 302 8.88 -4.50 -10.45
C ALA A 302 10.32 -4.19 -10.87
N LEU A 303 11.13 -5.23 -10.98
CA LEU A 303 12.56 -5.18 -11.24
C LEU A 303 12.95 -6.23 -12.27
N GLY A 304 14.01 -5.96 -13.03
CA GLY A 304 14.48 -6.83 -14.10
C GLY A 304 13.54 -6.77 -15.30
N SER A 305 13.29 -7.92 -15.94
CA SER A 305 12.42 -8.01 -17.14
C SER A 305 10.93 -7.70 -16.89
N VAL A 306 10.55 -7.35 -15.66
CA VAL A 306 9.22 -6.85 -15.27
C VAL A 306 9.33 -5.46 -14.64
N GLY A 307 10.38 -4.72 -15.01
CA GLY A 307 10.68 -3.37 -14.56
C GLY A 307 9.64 -2.32 -14.97
N PRO A 308 9.88 -1.05 -14.63
CA PRO A 308 8.94 0.05 -14.85
C PRO A 308 8.67 0.38 -16.33
N THR A 309 9.60 0.00 -17.22
CA THR A 309 9.50 0.20 -18.67
C THR A 309 9.15 -1.09 -19.43
N ASP A 310 9.11 -2.22 -18.74
CA ASP A 310 8.84 -3.55 -19.29
C ASP A 310 7.41 -4.03 -18.99
N ASN A 311 7.11 -5.30 -19.32
CA ASN A 311 5.78 -5.88 -19.13
C ASN A 311 5.85 -7.39 -18.83
N PHE A 312 4.71 -7.98 -18.47
CA PHE A 312 4.62 -9.40 -18.06
C PHE A 312 4.37 -10.36 -19.23
N SER A 313 4.46 -9.91 -20.49
CA SER A 313 4.01 -10.71 -21.64
C SER A 313 4.88 -11.93 -21.91
N HIS A 314 6.19 -11.84 -21.68
CA HIS A 314 7.19 -12.89 -21.88
C HIS A 314 7.12 -14.00 -20.82
N ILE A 315 6.44 -13.77 -19.69
CA ILE A 315 6.33 -14.77 -18.62
C ILE A 315 5.56 -16.01 -19.12
N PRO A 316 6.06 -17.23 -18.85
CA PRO A 316 5.37 -18.47 -19.20
C PRO A 316 3.94 -18.53 -18.65
N MET A 317 3.05 -19.27 -19.32
CA MET A 317 1.64 -19.37 -18.95
C MET A 317 1.43 -19.86 -17.50
N LEU A 318 2.21 -20.86 -17.07
CA LEU A 318 2.18 -21.34 -15.68
C LEU A 318 2.59 -20.25 -14.68
N GLY A 319 3.60 -19.44 -15.04
CA GLY A 319 4.04 -18.30 -14.23
C GLY A 319 2.94 -17.25 -14.09
N LYS A 320 2.21 -16.93 -15.17
CA LYS A 320 1.09 -15.98 -15.13
C LYS A 320 -0.03 -16.43 -14.20
N TRP A 321 -0.40 -17.72 -14.22
CA TRP A 321 -1.37 -18.28 -13.28
C TRP A 321 -0.89 -18.21 -11.83
N PHE A 322 0.38 -18.55 -11.60
CA PHE A 322 0.98 -18.50 -10.28
C PHE A 322 1.03 -17.07 -9.72
N LEU A 323 1.50 -16.09 -10.50
CA LEU A 323 1.51 -14.68 -10.12
C LEU A 323 0.08 -14.15 -9.89
N SER A 324 -0.90 -14.59 -10.68
CA SER A 324 -2.32 -14.25 -10.47
C SER A 324 -2.86 -14.77 -9.14
N PHE A 325 -2.47 -15.98 -8.75
CA PHE A 325 -2.79 -16.52 -7.43
C PHE A 325 -2.12 -15.70 -6.32
N LEU A 326 -0.85 -15.32 -6.47
CA LEU A 326 -0.16 -14.46 -5.50
C LEU A 326 -0.82 -13.09 -5.34
N MET A 327 -1.30 -12.47 -6.42
CA MET A 327 -2.06 -11.21 -6.37
C MET A 327 -3.36 -11.34 -5.57
N LEU A 328 -4.06 -12.47 -5.70
CA LEU A 328 -5.26 -12.75 -4.93
C LEU A 328 -4.93 -12.96 -3.45
N LEU A 329 -3.82 -13.66 -3.19
CA LEU A 329 -3.29 -13.92 -1.85
C LEU A 329 -2.91 -12.62 -1.12
N GLY A 330 -2.19 -11.73 -1.82
CA GLY A 330 -1.85 -10.39 -1.33
C GLY A 330 -3.09 -9.55 -1.03
N ARG A 331 -4.06 -9.54 -1.96
CA ARG A 331 -5.25 -8.67 -1.86
C ARG A 331 -6.20 -9.06 -0.73
N LEU A 332 -6.40 -10.35 -0.48
CA LEU A 332 -7.36 -10.83 0.52
C LEU A 332 -6.78 -10.96 1.94
N GLU A 333 -5.55 -10.50 2.17
CA GLU A 333 -4.79 -10.71 3.41
C GLU A 333 -4.46 -12.19 3.66
N LEU A 334 -3.17 -12.56 3.62
CA LEU A 334 -2.66 -13.95 3.55
C LEU A 334 -3.45 -14.99 4.36
N PHE A 335 -3.80 -14.66 5.62
CA PHE A 335 -4.47 -15.60 6.53
C PHE A 335 -5.86 -16.02 6.07
N THR A 336 -6.62 -15.15 5.41
CA THR A 336 -8.00 -15.47 5.01
C THR A 336 -8.04 -16.67 4.06
N ILE A 337 -7.04 -16.78 3.18
CA ILE A 337 -6.90 -17.87 2.23
C ILE A 337 -6.15 -19.05 2.85
N LEU A 338 -5.06 -18.81 3.59
CA LEU A 338 -4.28 -19.88 4.19
C LEU A 338 -5.09 -20.71 5.20
N VAL A 339 -6.04 -20.10 5.90
CA VAL A 339 -6.93 -20.81 6.83
C VAL A 339 -7.81 -21.83 6.10
N ILE A 340 -8.23 -21.56 4.86
CA ILE A 340 -9.03 -22.51 4.06
C ILE A 340 -8.23 -23.79 3.75
N PHE A 341 -6.91 -23.71 3.66
CA PHE A 341 -6.04 -24.87 3.47
C PHE A 341 -5.73 -25.62 4.78
N SER A 342 -6.10 -25.06 5.94
CA SER A 342 -5.92 -25.74 7.22
C SER A 342 -7.01 -26.79 7.42
N PRO A 343 -6.67 -28.08 7.69
CA PRO A 343 -7.65 -29.11 7.98
C PRO A 343 -8.56 -28.78 9.16
N ALA A 344 -8.12 -27.92 10.09
CA ALA A 344 -8.92 -27.48 11.23
C ALA A 344 -10.13 -26.64 10.81
N PHE A 345 -10.05 -25.90 9.69
CA PHE A 345 -11.17 -25.10 9.18
C PHE A 345 -12.37 -25.97 8.76
N TRP A 346 -12.09 -27.16 8.23
CA TRP A 346 -13.10 -28.08 7.70
C TRP A 346 -13.67 -29.05 8.75
N LYS A 347 -13.08 -29.10 9.94
CA LYS A 347 -13.58 -29.89 11.07
C LYS A 347 -14.50 -29.01 11.91
N THR A 348 -15.68 -28.70 11.37
CA THR A 348 -16.79 -28.09 12.13
C THR A 348 -17.98 -29.02 12.20
#